data_AF-A0A956BE60-F1
#
_entry.id   AF-A0A956BE60-F1
#
_cell.length_a   1.000
_cell.length_b   1.000
_cell.length_c   1.000
_cell.angle_alpha   90.00
_cell.angle_beta   90.00
_cell.angle_gamma   90.00
#
_symmetry.space_group_name_H-M   'P 1'
#
loop_
_entity.id
_entity.type
_entity.pdbx_description
1 polymer ?
#
loop_
_entity_poly.entity_id
_entity_poly.type
_entity_poly.pdbx_seq_one_letter_code
_entity_poly.pdbx_strand_id
1 'polypeptide(L)'
;MNFRWWLAAGAVALFALGCDDAGVGGSGDGGADADLDAEFVPDTEPTLDVAVRPDTGDAAPPPAGFGAPCSSGAQCLSGYCVPDSNDVRVCTERCRDECPDGWECRPVSNTRPDTVFICVTQREVQCRECQADNECGIGADRCLQIGAGKYCARDCSTEECPEGHVCSEVDVDGETLMQCLPEGGTCRPCQDEDGDGYGDGECLGIDCDDDDPTTYEGAPEICDGKDNDCNARADDDVGPPPDDFTCRQDGLCAGTAPACRGGDWTCPYPAGAGGESEPLCDGADDDCDGSVDENFDLQNDPAHCGDCATACAFEHAAPTCVEGACALGACEAGWWDVNGDAADGCEYPCRVSNEGVEICDATDNDCDGSTDDPFDLQADPSHRGAYNRACAFAHAAPGC
;
A
#
# COMPACT_ATOMS: atom_id res chain seq x y z
N MET A 1 -35.93 -38.46 0.12
CA MET A 1 -34.97 -39.52 -0.26
C MET A 1 -34.85 -39.56 -1.78
N ASN A 2 -33.67 -39.24 -2.33
CA ASN A 2 -33.12 -39.87 -3.54
C ASN A 2 -31.72 -39.29 -3.77
N PHE A 3 -30.73 -40.12 -3.44
CA PHE A 3 -29.30 -39.90 -3.62
C PHE A 3 -28.93 -39.96 -5.10
N ARG A 4 -28.11 -39.02 -5.57
CA ARG A 4 -27.30 -39.20 -6.79
C ARG A 4 -25.85 -38.82 -6.48
N TRP A 5 -25.04 -39.87 -6.40
CA TRP A 5 -23.58 -39.84 -6.37
C TRP A 5 -23.05 -39.47 -7.76
N TRP A 6 -22.08 -38.56 -7.82
CA TRP A 6 -21.15 -38.46 -8.93
C TRP A 6 -19.77 -38.82 -8.41
N LEU A 7 -19.24 -39.93 -8.93
CA LEU A 7 -17.86 -40.36 -8.82
C LEU A 7 -17.04 -39.60 -9.87
N ALA A 8 -16.06 -38.82 -9.45
CA ALA A 8 -14.95 -38.38 -10.30
C ALA A 8 -13.67 -39.05 -9.78
N ALA A 9 -13.14 -39.96 -10.59
CA ALA A 9 -11.83 -40.58 -10.42
C ALA A 9 -10.81 -39.80 -11.28
N GLY A 10 -9.63 -39.51 -10.74
CA GLY A 10 -8.58 -38.84 -11.51
C GLY A 10 -7.28 -38.57 -10.75
N ALA A 11 -6.44 -39.61 -10.67
CA ALA A 11 -4.97 -39.61 -10.57
C ALA A 11 -4.28 -38.83 -9.43
N VAL A 12 -3.89 -39.59 -8.40
CA VAL A 12 -2.80 -39.27 -7.45
C VAL A 12 -1.46 -39.63 -8.12
N ALA A 13 -0.55 -38.67 -8.25
CA ALA A 13 0.84 -38.92 -8.59
C ALA A 13 1.69 -38.87 -7.31
N LEU A 14 2.05 -40.05 -6.80
CA LEU A 14 3.12 -40.23 -5.81
C LEU A 14 4.47 -40.14 -6.53
N PHE A 15 5.34 -39.24 -6.08
CA PHE A 15 6.78 -39.37 -6.23
C PHE A 15 7.40 -39.39 -4.82
N ALA A 16 8.01 -40.53 -4.49
CA ALA A 16 8.85 -40.72 -3.32
C ALA A 16 10.13 -41.42 -3.77
N LEU A 17 11.19 -41.23 -2.97
CA LEU A 17 12.58 -41.74 -3.03
C LEU A 17 13.57 -40.70 -3.60
N GLY A 18 14.65 -40.33 -2.92
CA GLY A 18 15.32 -41.01 -1.81
C GLY A 18 16.21 -40.10 -0.96
N CYS A 19 16.37 -40.52 0.30
CA CYS A 19 17.50 -40.21 1.17
C CYS A 19 18.75 -40.91 0.64
N ASP A 20 19.88 -40.22 0.63
CA ASP A 20 21.17 -40.85 0.86
C ASP A 20 22.00 -39.97 1.80
N ASP A 21 22.41 -40.62 2.89
CA ASP A 21 23.21 -40.17 4.00
C ASP A 21 24.52 -40.97 3.93
N ALA A 22 25.65 -40.30 4.16
CA ALA A 22 26.90 -40.80 4.73
C ALA A 22 28.17 -40.23 4.05
N GLY A 23 29.11 -39.78 4.89
CA GLY A 23 30.51 -40.17 4.70
C GLY A 23 31.59 -39.09 4.82
N VAL A 24 31.91 -38.73 6.07
CA VAL A 24 33.26 -38.67 6.68
C VAL A 24 34.52 -38.83 5.79
N GLY A 25 35.50 -37.95 6.08
CA GLY A 25 36.96 -38.14 5.87
C GLY A 25 37.49 -37.45 4.60
N GLY A 26 38.55 -36.65 4.58
CA GLY A 26 39.72 -36.53 5.44
C GLY A 26 40.96 -36.40 4.54
N SER A 27 41.80 -35.40 4.82
CA SER A 27 43.22 -35.23 4.40
C SER A 27 43.59 -34.95 2.93
N GLY A 28 44.46 -33.94 2.74
CA GLY A 28 45.56 -34.02 1.77
C GLY A 28 45.86 -32.78 0.90
N ASP A 29 46.75 -31.94 1.42
CA ASP A 29 47.94 -31.30 0.79
C ASP A 29 47.89 -30.45 -0.50
N GLY A 30 48.52 -29.26 -0.38
CA GLY A 30 49.07 -28.41 -1.44
C GLY A 30 48.75 -26.93 -1.18
N GLY A 31 49.61 -26.06 -0.63
CA GLY A 31 51.06 -25.96 -0.72
C GLY A 31 51.46 -24.94 -1.79
N ALA A 32 51.62 -23.67 -1.40
CA ALA A 32 52.51 -22.67 -2.02
C ALA A 32 52.47 -21.33 -1.25
N ASP A 33 53.31 -21.24 -0.23
CA ASP A 33 54.34 -20.22 0.03
C ASP A 33 54.18 -18.80 -0.55
N ALA A 34 54.19 -17.80 0.34
CA ALA A 34 55.14 -16.68 0.25
C ALA A 34 55.28 -16.01 1.63
N ASP A 35 56.49 -16.15 2.18
CA ASP A 35 57.02 -15.54 3.40
C ASP A 35 56.97 -14.00 3.39
N LEU A 36 57.02 -13.38 4.58
CA LEU A 36 58.06 -12.41 4.99
C LEU A 36 57.85 -11.97 6.46
N ASP A 37 58.68 -12.56 7.32
CA ASP A 37 59.48 -11.96 8.41
C ASP A 37 58.82 -11.28 9.63
N ALA A 38 58.69 -12.06 10.71
CA ALA A 38 58.69 -11.57 12.08
C ALA A 38 59.97 -12.08 12.79
N GLU A 39 60.91 -11.17 13.05
CA GLU A 39 62.13 -11.47 13.81
C GLU A 39 61.83 -11.57 15.32
N PHE A 40 62.21 -12.73 15.86
CA PHE A 40 62.20 -13.10 17.26
C PHE A 40 63.45 -12.54 17.95
N VAL A 41 63.27 -11.72 18.99
CA VAL A 41 64.37 -11.30 19.87
C VAL A 41 64.15 -11.94 21.25
N PRO A 42 65.11 -12.72 21.77
CA PRO A 42 64.95 -13.44 23.03
C PRO A 42 65.17 -12.55 24.26
N ASP A 43 64.53 -12.99 25.34
CA ASP A 43 64.54 -12.43 26.69
C ASP A 43 65.94 -12.03 27.17
N THR A 44 66.06 -10.75 27.56
CA THR A 44 67.14 -10.28 28.43
C THR A 44 66.51 -9.83 29.73
N GLU A 45 66.81 -10.56 30.81
CA GLU A 45 66.42 -10.18 32.17
C GLU A 45 67.05 -8.82 32.54
N PRO A 46 66.27 -7.82 32.96
CA PRO A 46 66.85 -6.66 33.62
C PRO A 46 67.12 -7.01 35.09
N THR A 47 68.39 -6.89 35.45
CA THR A 47 68.91 -7.00 36.82
C THR A 47 68.12 -6.13 37.79
N LEU A 48 67.66 -6.76 38.87
CA LEU A 48 66.95 -6.15 39.99
C LEU A 48 67.88 -5.21 40.76
N ASP A 49 67.92 -3.93 40.37
CA ASP A 49 68.50 -2.87 41.20
C ASP A 49 67.60 -2.63 42.41
N VAL A 50 67.94 -3.27 43.53
CA VAL A 50 67.37 -3.00 44.85
C VAL A 50 67.83 -1.61 45.29
N ALA A 51 67.13 -0.58 44.80
CA ALA A 51 67.09 0.70 45.47
C ALA A 51 66.17 0.53 46.70
N VAL A 52 66.79 0.29 47.86
CA VAL A 52 66.13 0.49 49.15
C VAL A 52 65.72 1.97 49.21
N ARG A 53 64.46 2.25 48.88
CA ARG A 53 63.83 3.52 49.20
C ARG A 53 63.85 3.67 50.72
N PRO A 54 64.31 4.80 51.28
CA PRO A 54 64.14 5.03 52.70
C PRO A 54 62.64 5.03 52.99
N ASP A 55 62.27 4.22 53.98
CA ASP A 55 60.96 4.16 54.61
C ASP A 55 60.69 5.54 55.24
N THR A 56 60.37 6.53 54.42
CA THR A 56 59.67 7.72 54.89
C THR A 56 58.27 7.22 55.19
N GLY A 57 58.00 6.97 56.46
CA GLY A 57 56.66 6.73 56.95
C GLY A 57 55.75 7.86 56.48
N ASP A 58 55.06 7.62 55.38
CA ASP A 58 53.98 8.46 54.92
C ASP A 58 52.85 8.20 55.90
N ALA A 59 52.79 9.05 56.93
CA ALA A 59 51.57 9.28 57.65
C ALA A 59 50.48 9.49 56.59
N ALA A 60 49.45 8.63 56.61
CA ALA A 60 48.31 8.76 55.71
C ALA A 60 47.84 10.23 55.72
N PRO A 61 47.54 10.83 54.56
CA PRO A 61 47.04 12.20 54.51
C PRO A 61 45.87 12.33 55.50
N PRO A 62 45.77 13.46 56.22
CA PRO A 62 44.71 13.62 57.21
C PRO A 62 43.36 13.38 56.54
N PRO A 63 42.43 12.67 57.21
CA PRO A 63 41.13 12.37 56.64
C PRO A 63 40.44 13.66 56.17
N ALA A 64 39.89 13.62 54.97
CA ALA A 64 39.30 14.75 54.29
C ALA A 64 37.81 14.92 54.65
N GLY A 65 37.31 16.13 54.47
CA GLY A 65 35.92 16.52 54.75
C GLY A 65 34.94 16.06 53.67
N PHE A 66 33.67 16.39 53.89
CA PHE A 66 32.57 16.12 52.96
C PHE A 66 32.89 16.59 51.53
N GLY A 67 32.56 15.77 50.53
CA GLY A 67 32.76 16.05 49.11
C GLY A 67 34.20 15.86 48.60
N ALA A 68 35.17 15.53 49.47
CA ALA A 68 36.54 15.29 49.04
C ALA A 68 36.70 13.92 48.35
N PRO A 69 37.51 13.79 47.29
CA PRO A 69 37.70 12.52 46.61
C PRO A 69 38.34 11.48 47.53
N CYS A 70 37.88 10.23 47.45
CA CYS A 70 38.36 9.13 48.29
C CYS A 70 38.37 7.81 47.52
N SER A 71 39.24 6.90 47.92
CA SER A 71 39.26 5.50 47.50
C SER A 71 38.86 4.53 48.61
N SER A 72 38.90 4.97 49.88
CA SER A 72 38.47 4.17 51.03
C SER A 72 37.94 5.04 52.17
N GLY A 73 37.13 4.44 53.05
CA GLY A 73 36.56 5.15 54.21
C GLY A 73 37.60 5.72 55.18
N ALA A 74 38.82 5.16 55.23
CA ALA A 74 39.90 5.64 56.08
C ALA A 74 40.41 7.04 55.71
N GLN A 75 40.14 7.49 54.49
CA GLN A 75 40.49 8.81 53.98
C GLN A 75 39.43 9.86 54.30
N CYS A 76 38.32 9.49 54.94
CA CYS A 76 37.20 10.37 55.21
C CYS A 76 37.02 10.60 56.70
N LEU A 77 36.77 11.84 57.11
CA LEU A 77 36.52 12.18 58.52
C LEU A 77 35.32 11.41 59.09
N SER A 78 34.34 11.12 58.25
CA SER A 78 33.15 10.33 58.61
C SER A 78 33.40 8.83 58.71
N GLY A 79 34.51 8.34 58.13
CA GLY A 79 34.77 6.92 57.89
C GLY A 79 34.09 6.34 56.65
N TYR A 80 33.37 7.14 55.86
CA TYR A 80 32.56 6.66 54.73
C TYR A 80 32.95 7.33 53.41
N CYS A 81 33.18 6.49 52.40
CA CYS A 81 33.55 6.87 51.05
C CYS A 81 32.51 6.31 50.06
N VAL A 82 31.66 7.19 49.52
CA VAL A 82 30.48 6.84 48.71
C VAL A 82 30.56 7.51 47.33
N PRO A 83 29.96 6.93 46.28
CA PRO A 83 29.90 7.58 44.98
C PRO A 83 29.01 8.83 45.02
N ASP A 84 29.40 9.87 44.28
CA ASP A 84 28.58 11.04 43.99
C ASP A 84 27.67 10.80 42.75
N SER A 85 26.96 11.85 42.31
CA SER A 85 26.07 11.80 41.14
C SER A 85 26.79 11.48 39.83
N ASN A 86 28.12 11.59 39.77
CA ASN A 86 28.96 11.31 38.59
C ASN A 86 29.78 10.01 38.74
N ASP A 87 29.44 9.15 39.71
CA ASP A 87 30.19 7.93 40.07
C ASP A 87 31.63 8.17 40.57
N VAL A 88 31.95 9.41 40.96
CA VAL A 88 33.21 9.74 41.60
C VAL A 88 33.08 9.46 43.09
N ARG A 89 34.00 8.66 43.64
CA ARG A 89 33.99 8.35 45.07
C ARG A 89 34.43 9.56 45.89
N VAL A 90 33.54 10.03 46.76
CA VAL A 90 33.77 11.16 47.65
C VAL A 90 33.43 10.84 49.10
N CYS A 91 34.06 11.55 50.01
CA CYS A 91 33.80 11.45 51.43
C CYS A 91 32.42 12.02 51.75
N THR A 92 31.61 11.27 52.48
CA THR A 92 30.32 11.75 52.96
C THR A 92 30.38 12.11 54.45
N GLU A 93 29.27 12.49 55.05
CA GLU A 93 29.10 12.74 56.47
C GLU A 93 27.95 11.93 57.06
N ARG A 94 27.94 11.78 58.39
CA ARG A 94 26.82 11.19 59.10
C ARG A 94 25.71 12.21 59.23
N CYS A 95 24.50 11.79 59.00
CA CYS A 95 23.32 12.64 59.08
C CYS A 95 22.38 12.13 60.16
N ARG A 96 21.47 13.01 60.59
CA ARG A 96 20.36 12.63 61.46
C ARG A 96 19.06 12.71 60.68
N ASP A 97 18.81 13.86 60.04
CA ASP A 97 17.63 14.11 59.21
C ASP A 97 17.94 15.02 57.99
N GLU A 98 18.98 15.86 58.04
CA GLU A 98 19.35 16.80 56.97
C GLU A 98 20.73 16.48 56.38
N CYS A 99 20.85 16.65 55.06
CA CYS A 99 22.07 16.55 54.27
C CYS A 99 22.21 17.78 53.35
N PRO A 100 23.42 18.09 52.84
CA PRO A 100 23.63 19.17 51.88
C PRO A 100 22.79 18.99 50.59
N ASP A 101 22.54 20.09 49.87
CA ASP A 101 21.76 20.07 48.63
C ASP A 101 22.28 19.00 47.65
N GLY A 102 21.37 18.15 47.15
CA GLY A 102 21.68 17.00 46.27
C GLY A 102 22.04 15.69 47.00
N TRP A 103 21.96 15.66 48.33
CA TRP A 103 22.24 14.49 49.16
C TRP A 103 21.06 14.16 50.08
N GLU A 104 20.84 12.86 50.30
CA GLU A 104 19.75 12.32 51.12
C GLU A 104 20.32 11.53 52.31
N CYS A 105 19.67 11.65 53.47
CA CYS A 105 20.08 10.97 54.68
C CYS A 105 19.57 9.52 54.73
N ARG A 106 20.43 8.54 54.40
CA ARG A 106 20.01 7.12 54.29
C ARG A 106 20.77 6.20 55.26
N PRO A 107 20.12 5.15 55.79
CA PRO A 107 20.75 4.19 56.69
C PRO A 107 21.69 3.23 55.95
N VAL A 108 22.87 2.96 56.53
CA VAL A 108 23.82 1.97 56.00
C VAL A 108 23.95 0.79 56.95
N SER A 109 23.60 -0.39 56.46
CA SER A 109 23.43 -1.63 57.24
C SER A 109 24.73 -2.41 57.51
N ASN A 110 25.90 -1.82 57.25
CA ASN A 110 27.14 -2.59 57.09
C ASN A 110 27.95 -2.80 58.39
N THR A 111 27.46 -2.33 59.54
CA THR A 111 28.14 -2.50 60.83
C THR A 111 27.14 -2.86 61.93
N ARG A 112 26.93 -4.15 62.20
CA ARG A 112 26.20 -4.55 63.41
C ARG A 112 26.99 -4.10 64.65
N PRO A 113 26.33 -3.49 65.66
CA PRO A 113 24.89 -3.54 65.93
C PRO A 113 24.10 -2.23 65.67
N ASP A 114 24.74 -1.14 65.22
CA ASP A 114 24.10 0.17 65.14
C ASP A 114 23.87 0.61 63.69
N THR A 115 22.61 0.92 63.33
CA THR A 115 22.26 1.57 62.07
C THR A 115 22.85 2.97 62.05
N VAL A 116 23.77 3.24 61.12
CA VAL A 116 24.38 4.57 60.93
C VAL A 116 23.76 5.21 59.70
N PHE A 117 23.25 6.44 59.85
CA PHE A 117 22.73 7.24 58.75
C PHE A 117 23.85 8.13 58.19
N ILE A 118 24.01 8.12 56.88
CA ILE A 118 24.98 8.96 56.16
C ILE A 118 24.31 9.64 54.96
N CYS A 119 24.87 10.76 54.54
CA CYS A 119 24.44 11.41 53.32
C CYS A 119 24.84 10.56 52.10
N VAL A 120 23.93 10.26 51.20
CA VAL A 120 24.23 9.66 49.90
C VAL A 120 23.62 10.52 48.81
N THR A 121 24.22 10.55 47.62
CA THR A 121 23.63 11.30 46.52
C THR A 121 22.32 10.66 46.10
N GLN A 122 21.35 11.49 45.69
CA GLN A 122 20.17 11.03 44.97
C GLN A 122 20.64 10.56 43.60
N ARG A 123 21.10 9.32 43.53
CA ARG A 123 21.27 8.63 42.27
C ARG A 123 19.87 8.37 41.74
N GLU A 124 19.54 8.93 40.59
CA GLU A 124 18.54 8.34 39.71
C GLU A 124 19.09 6.97 39.33
N VAL A 125 18.75 5.97 40.15
CA VAL A 125 19.12 4.56 39.94
C VAL A 125 18.23 3.92 38.88
N GLN A 126 17.15 4.61 38.47
CA GLN A 126 16.21 4.16 37.48
C GLN A 126 16.91 3.89 36.13
N CYS A 127 16.62 2.75 35.53
CA CYS A 127 17.15 2.33 34.22
C CYS A 127 18.68 2.21 34.11
N ARG A 128 19.39 2.14 35.25
CA ARG A 128 20.82 1.74 35.28
C ARG A 128 20.95 0.23 35.15
N GLU A 129 21.87 -0.25 34.31
CA GLU A 129 22.19 -1.68 34.22
C GLU A 129 22.64 -2.26 35.57
N CYS A 130 22.22 -3.49 35.84
CA CYS A 130 22.54 -4.21 37.07
C CYS A 130 22.63 -5.72 36.86
N GLN A 131 23.31 -6.38 37.77
CA GLN A 131 23.38 -7.84 37.86
C GLN A 131 22.62 -8.37 39.09
N ALA A 132 22.50 -7.56 40.13
CA ALA A 132 21.85 -7.91 41.40
C ALA A 132 21.21 -6.69 42.09
N ASP A 133 20.21 -6.94 42.95
CA ASP A 133 19.42 -5.89 43.63
C ASP A 133 20.24 -4.89 44.44
N ASN A 134 21.37 -5.35 45.01
CA ASN A 134 22.26 -4.50 45.80
C ASN A 134 22.99 -3.42 44.96
N GLU A 135 22.93 -3.51 43.64
CA GLU A 135 23.46 -2.52 42.72
C GLU A 135 22.46 -1.40 42.43
N CYS A 136 21.19 -1.56 42.83
CA CYS A 136 20.10 -0.65 42.49
C CYS A 136 19.77 0.39 43.54
N GLY A 137 20.55 0.46 44.62
CA GLY A 137 20.36 1.45 45.68
C GLY A 137 20.22 0.79 47.04
N ILE A 138 19.78 1.59 48.00
CA ILE A 138 19.44 1.12 49.35
C ILE A 138 17.91 1.03 49.40
N GLY A 139 17.36 0.02 50.05
CA GLY A 139 15.90 -0.10 50.23
C GLY A 139 15.26 -1.16 49.34
N ALA A 140 14.07 -0.84 48.81
CA ALA A 140 13.23 -1.76 48.06
C ALA A 140 13.45 -1.70 46.53
N ASP A 141 14.45 -0.93 46.06
CA ASP A 141 14.85 -0.92 44.65
C ASP A 141 15.31 -2.32 44.21
N ARG A 142 14.97 -2.74 42.99
CA ARG A 142 15.25 -4.09 42.49
C ARG A 142 15.93 -4.08 41.13
N CYS A 143 16.75 -5.10 40.90
CA CYS A 143 17.35 -5.36 39.60
C CYS A 143 16.41 -6.25 38.79
N LEU A 144 15.62 -5.63 37.92
CA LEU A 144 14.56 -6.30 37.18
C LEU A 144 14.96 -6.57 35.73
N GLN A 145 14.38 -7.60 35.13
CA GLN A 145 14.46 -7.80 33.69
C GLN A 145 13.52 -6.79 33.02
N ILE A 146 14.08 -5.82 32.29
CA ILE A 146 13.33 -4.78 31.56
C ILE A 146 13.82 -4.83 30.11
N GLY A 147 12.93 -5.18 29.18
CA GLY A 147 13.30 -5.50 27.79
C GLY A 147 14.34 -6.64 27.70
N ALA A 148 15.38 -6.42 26.89
CA ALA A 148 16.45 -7.40 26.66
C ALA A 148 17.52 -7.43 27.79
N GLY A 149 17.49 -6.49 28.73
CA GLY A 149 18.52 -6.31 29.75
C GLY A 149 18.00 -6.37 31.19
N LYS A 150 18.93 -6.27 32.14
CA LYS A 150 18.62 -6.14 33.57
C LYS A 150 18.92 -4.72 34.02
N TYR A 151 17.92 -4.06 34.56
CA TYR A 151 17.98 -2.67 34.94
C TYR A 151 17.38 -2.44 36.31
N CYS A 152 17.90 -1.42 36.98
CA CYS A 152 17.44 -0.99 38.28
C CYS A 152 16.11 -0.26 38.15
N ALA A 153 15.11 -0.74 38.88
CA ALA A 153 13.84 -0.08 39.07
C ALA A 153 13.77 0.45 40.51
N ARG A 154 13.29 1.69 40.64
CA ARG A 154 13.10 2.33 41.94
C ARG A 154 11.80 1.85 42.58
N ASP A 155 11.80 1.69 43.90
CA ASP A 155 10.57 1.48 44.66
C ASP A 155 9.65 2.70 44.59
N CYS A 156 8.38 2.45 44.26
CA CYS A 156 7.34 3.49 44.18
C CYS A 156 6.21 3.28 45.19
N SER A 157 6.46 2.51 46.25
CA SER A 157 5.47 2.27 47.29
C SER A 157 5.17 3.52 48.13
N THR A 158 6.14 4.43 48.22
CA THR A 158 6.04 5.67 49.00
C THR A 158 6.31 6.95 48.21
N GLU A 159 6.87 6.84 47.01
CA GLU A 159 7.26 7.99 46.17
C GLU A 159 6.72 7.82 44.75
N GLU A 160 6.34 8.94 44.12
CA GLU A 160 5.87 8.96 42.73
C GLU A 160 7.03 8.66 41.77
N CYS A 161 6.75 7.92 40.70
CA CYS A 161 7.73 7.63 39.65
C CYS A 161 8.16 8.89 38.89
N PRO A 162 9.40 8.91 38.35
CA PRO A 162 9.84 9.99 37.47
C PRO A 162 9.04 9.99 36.16
N GLU A 163 9.16 11.06 35.37
CA GLU A 163 8.49 11.18 34.08
C GLU A 163 8.86 10.00 33.15
N GLY A 164 7.90 9.53 32.35
CA GLY A 164 8.05 8.36 31.47
C GLY A 164 8.05 6.99 32.18
N HIS A 165 7.68 6.94 33.47
CA HIS A 165 7.65 5.70 34.26
C HIS A 165 6.34 5.51 35.01
N VAL A 166 5.82 4.28 34.99
CA VAL A 166 4.58 3.89 35.69
C VAL A 166 4.90 2.98 36.87
N CYS A 167 4.32 3.29 38.03
CA CYS A 167 4.42 2.46 39.22
C CYS A 167 3.60 1.17 39.03
N SER A 168 4.29 0.03 38.90
CA SER A 168 3.70 -1.25 38.55
C SER A 168 4.00 -2.34 39.59
N GLU A 169 3.11 -3.30 39.73
CA GLU A 169 3.31 -4.49 40.57
C GLU A 169 4.28 -5.48 39.88
N VAL A 170 5.31 -5.90 40.60
CA VAL A 170 6.32 -6.85 40.11
C VAL A 170 6.56 -7.95 41.13
N ASP A 171 6.49 -9.21 40.70
CA ASP A 171 6.81 -10.36 41.54
C ASP A 171 8.30 -10.69 41.46
N VAL A 172 9.01 -10.52 42.58
CA VAL A 172 10.43 -10.88 42.72
C VAL A 172 10.53 -11.96 43.80
N ASP A 173 10.93 -13.18 43.40
CA ASP A 173 11.09 -14.33 44.30
C ASP A 173 9.85 -14.68 45.16
N GLY A 174 8.65 -14.38 44.65
CA GLY A 174 7.37 -14.64 45.32
C GLY A 174 6.92 -13.56 46.31
N GLU A 175 7.60 -12.41 46.30
CA GLU A 175 7.15 -11.19 46.97
C GLU A 175 6.70 -10.17 45.91
N THR A 176 5.50 -9.63 46.07
CA THR A 176 4.96 -8.57 45.20
C THR A 176 5.46 -7.20 45.69
N LEU A 177 6.16 -6.48 44.83
CA LEU A 177 6.77 -5.18 45.10
C LEU A 177 6.26 -4.14 44.09
N MET A 178 6.18 -2.87 44.50
CA MET A 178 5.81 -1.76 43.62
C MET A 178 7.07 -1.12 43.07
N GLN A 179 7.28 -1.15 41.76
CA GLN A 179 8.49 -0.62 41.13
C GLN A 179 8.15 0.28 39.92
N CYS A 180 8.95 1.32 39.70
CA CYS A 180 8.83 2.17 38.52
C CYS A 180 9.34 1.43 37.28
N LEU A 181 8.45 1.13 36.34
CA LEU A 181 8.80 0.56 35.03
C LEU A 181 8.65 1.63 33.94
N PRO A 182 9.55 1.68 32.94
CA PRO A 182 9.44 2.62 31.84
C PRO A 182 8.18 2.34 31.01
N GLU A 183 7.48 3.40 30.57
CA GLU A 183 6.27 3.30 29.75
C GLU A 183 6.55 2.58 28.41
N GLY A 184 7.70 2.86 27.79
CA GLY A 184 8.18 2.16 26.58
C GLY A 184 8.72 0.74 26.82
N GLY A 185 8.66 0.22 28.05
CA GLY A 185 9.04 -1.17 28.36
C GLY A 185 10.54 -1.49 28.25
N THR A 186 11.39 -0.51 27.95
CA THR A 186 12.85 -0.64 27.89
C THR A 186 13.55 0.52 28.61
N CYS A 187 14.81 0.31 29.00
CA CYS A 187 15.64 1.30 29.68
C CYS A 187 16.75 1.87 28.77
N ARG A 188 16.55 1.80 27.44
CA ARG A 188 17.48 2.33 26.44
C ARG A 188 17.01 3.74 26.08
N PRO A 189 17.91 4.74 25.93
CA PRO A 189 17.50 6.04 25.40
C PRO A 189 16.75 5.83 24.08
N CYS A 190 15.73 6.66 23.84
CA CYS A 190 14.97 6.61 22.60
C CYS A 190 15.93 6.75 21.40
N GLN A 191 15.90 5.72 20.56
CA GLN A 191 16.55 5.70 19.26
C GLN A 191 15.42 5.91 18.24
N ASP A 192 15.39 7.14 17.72
CA ASP A 192 14.39 7.70 16.83
C ASP A 192 15.15 8.33 15.66
N GLU A 193 15.13 7.65 14.53
CA GLU A 193 15.96 7.92 13.36
C GLU A 193 15.35 9.01 12.46
N ASP A 194 14.03 9.05 12.36
CA ASP A 194 13.28 9.97 11.50
C ASP A 194 12.70 11.19 12.24
N GLY A 195 12.71 11.15 13.58
CA GLY A 195 12.34 12.25 14.47
C GLY A 195 10.85 12.33 14.82
N ASP A 196 10.09 11.24 14.67
CA ASP A 196 8.65 11.21 14.98
C ASP A 196 8.31 10.91 16.46
N GLY A 197 9.32 10.49 17.24
CA GLY A 197 9.20 10.17 18.67
C GLY A 197 8.87 8.70 18.97
N TYR A 198 8.80 7.84 17.96
CA TYR A 198 8.65 6.40 18.05
C TYR A 198 9.99 5.71 17.72
N GLY A 199 10.10 4.42 18.04
CA GLY A 199 11.32 3.65 17.80
C GLY A 199 11.75 2.75 18.95
N ASP A 200 13.04 2.42 18.99
CA ASP A 200 13.59 1.50 19.97
C ASP A 200 14.04 2.24 21.23
N GLY A 201 13.45 1.93 22.39
CA GLY A 201 13.94 2.47 23.65
C GLY A 201 12.84 2.95 24.58
N GLU A 202 13.07 4.12 25.16
CA GLU A 202 12.10 4.93 25.91
C GLU A 202 11.24 5.81 24.98
N CYS A 203 11.04 5.41 23.71
CA CYS A 203 10.18 6.10 22.75
C CYS A 203 8.68 5.89 23.06
N LEU A 204 7.79 6.62 22.38
CA LEU A 204 6.34 6.58 22.63
C LEU A 204 5.68 5.24 22.24
N GLY A 205 6.33 4.45 21.39
CA GLY A 205 5.88 3.16 20.90
C GLY A 205 6.87 2.61 19.88
N ILE A 206 6.50 1.54 19.18
CA ILE A 206 7.36 0.98 18.13
C ILE A 206 7.30 1.82 16.84
N ASP A 207 8.42 1.86 16.14
CA ASP A 207 8.54 2.31 14.76
C ASP A 207 8.83 1.08 13.89
N CYS A 208 8.12 0.95 12.76
CA CYS A 208 8.33 -0.15 11.82
C CYS A 208 8.99 0.28 10.49
N ASP A 209 9.27 1.56 10.30
CA ASP A 209 10.04 2.14 9.19
C ASP A 209 10.86 3.35 9.67
N ASP A 210 12.04 3.09 10.27
CA ASP A 210 13.00 4.08 10.83
C ASP A 210 13.43 5.23 9.87
N ASP A 211 13.01 5.20 8.60
CA ASP A 211 13.30 6.22 7.60
C ASP A 211 12.05 7.07 7.23
N ASP A 212 10.88 6.82 7.83
CA ASP A 212 9.59 7.42 7.46
C ASP A 212 8.74 7.87 8.67
N PRO A 213 8.72 9.18 9.00
CA PRO A 213 8.08 9.72 10.22
C PRO A 213 6.54 9.71 10.17
N THR A 214 5.97 9.03 9.18
CA THR A 214 4.54 8.76 9.06
C THR A 214 4.18 7.32 9.42
N THR A 215 5.17 6.50 9.77
CA THR A 215 5.02 5.06 9.99
C THR A 215 5.43 4.70 11.42
N TYR A 216 4.47 4.59 12.32
CA TYR A 216 4.69 4.31 13.73
C TYR A 216 3.46 3.69 14.38
N GLU A 217 3.62 3.11 15.57
CA GLU A 217 2.51 2.45 16.27
C GLU A 217 1.28 3.36 16.44
N GLY A 218 0.19 3.00 15.76
CA GLY A 218 -1.08 3.74 15.80
C GLY A 218 -1.11 5.02 14.95
N ALA A 219 -0.19 5.20 14.01
CA ALA A 219 -0.26 6.27 13.02
C ALA A 219 -1.55 6.19 12.17
N PRO A 220 -2.01 7.29 11.56
CA PRO A 220 -3.07 7.23 10.57
C PRO A 220 -2.62 6.52 9.29
N GLU A 221 -3.38 5.52 8.86
CA GLU A 221 -3.12 4.79 7.62
C GLU A 221 -3.28 5.67 6.37
N ILE A 222 -2.27 5.61 5.50
CA ILE A 222 -2.19 6.32 4.22
C ILE A 222 -2.34 5.29 3.11
N CYS A 223 -3.05 5.64 2.03
CA CYS A 223 -3.12 4.78 0.86
C CYS A 223 -1.82 4.84 0.05
N ASP A 224 -0.81 4.09 0.47
CA ASP A 224 0.51 4.02 -0.20
C ASP A 224 1.07 2.58 -0.27
N GLY A 225 0.33 1.60 0.25
CA GLY A 225 0.70 0.19 0.25
C GLY A 225 1.68 -0.18 1.36
N LYS A 226 1.95 0.74 2.28
CA LYS A 226 2.67 0.50 3.53
C LYS A 226 1.69 0.26 4.68
N ASP A 227 2.25 -0.27 5.75
CA ASP A 227 1.62 -0.45 7.06
C ASP A 227 2.14 0.71 7.92
N ASN A 228 1.41 1.83 7.93
CA ASN A 228 1.83 3.04 8.62
C ASN A 228 1.58 2.94 10.13
N ASP A 229 0.59 2.16 10.56
CA ASP A 229 0.21 2.03 11.97
C ASP A 229 0.89 0.85 12.70
N CYS A 230 1.73 0.11 11.98
CA CYS A 230 2.51 -1.05 12.41
C CYS A 230 1.65 -2.23 12.92
N ASN A 231 0.42 -2.41 12.40
CA ASN A 231 -0.50 -3.47 12.81
C ASN A 231 -0.35 -4.79 12.01
N ALA A 232 0.64 -4.86 11.12
CA ALA A 232 0.93 -5.93 10.17
C ALA A 232 -0.09 -6.02 9.01
N ARG A 233 -0.75 -4.92 8.67
CA ARG A 233 -1.63 -4.80 7.50
C ARG A 233 -1.40 -3.46 6.84
N ALA A 234 -1.19 -3.51 5.53
CA ALA A 234 -1.10 -2.29 4.74
C ALA A 234 -2.49 -1.82 4.31
N ASP A 235 -2.67 -0.50 4.27
CA ASP A 235 -3.87 0.20 3.81
C ASP A 235 -5.16 -0.29 4.53
N ASP A 236 -5.14 -0.55 5.83
CA ASP A 236 -6.36 -0.83 6.60
C ASP A 236 -6.87 0.40 7.34
N ASP A 237 -8.19 0.48 7.60
CA ASP A 237 -8.81 1.67 8.23
C ASP A 237 -8.41 3.07 7.66
N VAL A 238 -8.00 3.10 6.38
CA VAL A 238 -7.51 4.29 5.66
C VAL A 238 -8.49 5.47 5.77
N GLY A 239 -7.91 6.64 6.01
CA GLY A 239 -8.63 7.92 6.05
C GLY A 239 -9.31 8.31 4.74
N PRO A 240 -10.00 9.46 4.71
CA PRO A 240 -10.55 10.00 3.47
C PRO A 240 -9.44 10.28 2.44
N PRO A 241 -9.74 10.21 1.14
CA PRO A 241 -8.78 10.54 0.10
C PRO A 241 -8.34 12.01 0.18
N PRO A 242 -7.17 12.34 -0.41
CA PRO A 242 -6.75 13.72 -0.60
C PRO A 242 -7.83 14.59 -1.26
N ASP A 243 -7.89 15.87 -0.88
CA ASP A 243 -8.89 16.83 -1.38
C ASP A 243 -8.85 17.03 -2.91
N ASP A 244 -7.72 16.74 -3.55
CA ASP A 244 -7.51 16.82 -5.00
C ASP A 244 -7.83 15.52 -5.74
N PHE A 245 -8.18 14.44 -5.03
CA PHE A 245 -8.62 13.18 -5.60
C PHE A 245 -10.15 13.05 -5.58
N THR A 246 -10.79 13.23 -6.73
CA THR A 246 -12.25 13.08 -6.88
C THR A 246 -12.60 12.21 -8.08
N CYS A 247 -13.52 11.27 -7.91
CA CYS A 247 -14.09 10.50 -9.01
C CYS A 247 -15.11 11.31 -9.80
N ARG A 248 -15.18 11.08 -11.13
CA ARG A 248 -16.23 11.61 -12.00
C ARG A 248 -17.59 11.14 -11.50
N GLN A 249 -18.58 12.02 -11.58
CA GLN A 249 -19.92 11.80 -11.02
C GLN A 249 -21.02 11.89 -12.08
N ASP A 250 -20.65 12.16 -13.33
CA ASP A 250 -21.58 12.21 -14.46
C ASP A 250 -21.89 10.79 -14.96
N GLY A 251 -23.01 10.67 -15.69
CA GLY A 251 -23.41 9.42 -16.30
C GLY A 251 -23.53 8.22 -15.36
N LEU A 252 -22.97 7.10 -15.82
CA LEU A 252 -22.94 5.83 -15.08
C LEU A 252 -21.96 5.84 -13.91
N CYS A 253 -21.08 6.85 -13.81
CA CYS A 253 -20.13 6.98 -12.71
C CYS A 253 -20.74 7.60 -11.44
N ALA A 254 -21.96 8.14 -11.53
CA ALA A 254 -22.64 8.78 -10.41
C ALA A 254 -22.66 7.90 -9.14
N GLY A 255 -22.16 8.46 -8.03
CA GLY A 255 -22.11 7.77 -6.75
C GLY A 255 -20.86 6.89 -6.55
N THR A 256 -19.93 6.86 -7.50
CA THR A 256 -18.65 6.19 -7.31
C THR A 256 -17.82 6.95 -6.27
N ALA A 257 -17.48 6.27 -5.18
CA ALA A 257 -16.58 6.79 -4.15
C ALA A 257 -15.13 6.32 -4.42
N PRO A 258 -14.12 7.15 -4.10
CA PRO A 258 -12.72 6.73 -4.11
C PRO A 258 -12.49 5.48 -3.25
N ALA A 259 -11.61 4.60 -3.71
CA ALA A 259 -11.21 3.41 -2.99
C ALA A 259 -9.69 3.23 -3.05
N CYS A 260 -9.07 2.97 -1.91
CA CYS A 260 -7.67 2.56 -1.85
C CYS A 260 -7.52 1.12 -2.34
N ARG A 261 -6.69 0.89 -3.36
CA ARG A 261 -6.45 -0.44 -3.93
C ARG A 261 -4.99 -0.61 -4.32
N GLY A 262 -4.24 -1.32 -3.48
CA GLY A 262 -2.84 -1.63 -3.74
C GLY A 262 -1.93 -0.42 -3.61
N GLY A 263 -2.14 0.40 -2.57
CA GLY A 263 -1.40 1.63 -2.32
C GLY A 263 -1.71 2.81 -3.23
N ASP A 264 -2.78 2.73 -4.03
CA ASP A 264 -3.20 3.81 -4.91
C ASP A 264 -4.69 4.10 -4.74
N TRP A 265 -5.03 5.39 -4.70
CA TRP A 265 -6.42 5.83 -4.81
C TRP A 265 -6.94 5.55 -6.22
N THR A 266 -8.05 4.83 -6.29
CA THR A 266 -8.70 4.47 -7.55
C THR A 266 -10.18 4.84 -7.52
N CYS A 267 -10.75 5.05 -8.71
CA CYS A 267 -12.19 5.18 -8.89
C CYS A 267 -12.74 3.87 -9.45
N PRO A 268 -13.39 3.03 -8.63
CA PRO A 268 -13.88 1.73 -9.04
C PRO A 268 -15.21 1.85 -9.77
N TYR A 269 -15.17 2.43 -10.97
CA TYR A 269 -16.35 2.59 -11.81
C TYR A 269 -16.98 1.23 -12.17
N PRO A 270 -18.29 1.21 -12.47
CA PRO A 270 -18.94 0.02 -13.04
C PRO A 270 -18.21 -0.49 -14.30
N ALA A 271 -18.34 -1.79 -14.57
CA ALA A 271 -17.74 -2.36 -15.78
C ALA A 271 -18.31 -1.70 -17.04
N GLY A 272 -17.43 -1.20 -17.91
CA GLY A 272 -17.80 -0.43 -19.10
C GLY A 272 -17.69 1.08 -18.90
N ALA A 273 -17.68 1.56 -17.65
CA ALA A 273 -17.67 2.98 -17.34
C ALA A 273 -16.29 3.54 -16.98
N GLY A 274 -16.12 4.85 -17.11
CA GLY A 274 -14.92 5.59 -16.71
C GLY A 274 -13.77 5.54 -17.71
N GLY A 275 -14.08 5.26 -18.98
CA GLY A 275 -13.13 5.33 -20.09
C GLY A 275 -12.61 6.74 -20.37
N GLU A 276 -11.75 6.85 -21.39
CA GLU A 276 -11.28 8.14 -21.94
C GLU A 276 -12.16 8.63 -23.09
N SER A 277 -13.09 7.78 -23.54
CA SER A 277 -13.91 7.96 -24.73
C SER A 277 -15.12 7.04 -24.65
N GLU A 278 -16.26 7.51 -25.13
CA GLU A 278 -17.50 6.75 -25.13
C GLU A 278 -17.39 5.46 -25.97
N PRO A 279 -17.56 4.27 -25.37
CA PRO A 279 -17.40 2.99 -26.04
C PRO A 279 -18.66 2.52 -26.78
N LEU A 280 -19.84 3.02 -26.42
CA LEU A 280 -21.14 2.55 -26.88
C LEU A 280 -22.03 3.74 -27.27
N CYS A 281 -22.85 3.53 -28.30
CA CYS A 281 -23.95 4.45 -28.63
C CYS A 281 -25.21 3.84 -28.02
N ASP A 282 -25.50 4.13 -26.75
CA ASP A 282 -26.64 3.53 -26.05
C ASP A 282 -27.49 4.53 -25.27
N GLY A 283 -27.19 5.83 -25.36
CA GLY A 283 -27.89 6.88 -24.65
C GLY A 283 -27.42 7.07 -23.22
N ALA A 284 -26.37 6.36 -22.79
CA ALA A 284 -25.68 6.57 -21.54
C ALA A 284 -24.44 7.46 -21.73
N ASP A 285 -23.85 7.82 -20.60
CA ASP A 285 -22.55 8.49 -20.50
C ASP A 285 -21.66 7.48 -19.76
N ASP A 286 -21.06 6.56 -20.53
CA ASP A 286 -20.19 5.50 -20.06
C ASP A 286 -18.81 6.04 -19.71
N ASP A 287 -18.26 7.01 -20.45
CA ASP A 287 -16.95 7.58 -20.14
C ASP A 287 -16.97 8.63 -19.02
N CYS A 288 -18.17 9.11 -18.67
CA CYS A 288 -18.45 10.01 -17.56
C CYS A 288 -17.86 11.41 -17.75
N ASP A 289 -17.77 11.88 -19.00
CA ASP A 289 -17.30 13.23 -19.33
C ASP A 289 -18.42 14.30 -19.25
N GLY A 290 -19.67 13.87 -19.03
CA GLY A 290 -20.85 14.71 -18.94
C GLY A 290 -21.60 14.91 -20.26
N SER A 291 -21.10 14.32 -21.34
CA SER A 291 -21.74 14.21 -22.64
C SER A 291 -22.28 12.81 -22.83
N VAL A 292 -23.25 12.65 -23.74
CA VAL A 292 -23.87 11.36 -24.04
C VAL A 292 -23.57 11.06 -25.49
N ASP A 293 -23.00 9.89 -25.76
CA ASP A 293 -22.70 9.36 -27.09
C ASP A 293 -21.90 10.32 -28.02
N GLU A 294 -21.03 11.16 -27.47
CA GLU A 294 -20.38 12.27 -28.20
C GLU A 294 -19.31 11.83 -29.21
N ASN A 295 -18.91 10.56 -29.18
CA ASN A 295 -17.98 9.96 -30.13
C ASN A 295 -18.66 9.32 -31.36
N PHE A 296 -20.00 9.37 -31.44
CA PHE A 296 -20.77 8.76 -32.52
C PHE A 296 -21.28 9.80 -33.53
N ASP A 297 -21.19 9.48 -34.83
CA ASP A 297 -21.66 10.37 -35.91
C ASP A 297 -23.16 10.21 -36.13
N LEU A 298 -23.96 10.92 -35.33
CA LEU A 298 -25.40 10.92 -35.44
C LEU A 298 -25.92 11.66 -36.69
N GLN A 299 -25.07 12.31 -37.47
CA GLN A 299 -25.48 13.10 -38.62
C GLN A 299 -25.32 12.40 -39.96
N ASN A 300 -24.37 11.47 -40.06
CA ASN A 300 -24.03 10.80 -41.32
C ASN A 300 -23.91 9.27 -41.21
N ASP A 301 -23.92 8.69 -40.01
CA ASP A 301 -23.90 7.23 -39.87
C ASP A 301 -25.31 6.64 -40.03
N PRO A 302 -25.58 5.83 -41.07
CA PRO A 302 -26.87 5.17 -41.22
C PRO A 302 -27.17 4.15 -40.12
N ALA A 303 -26.20 3.72 -39.31
CA ALA A 303 -26.43 2.82 -38.18
C ALA A 303 -26.94 3.54 -36.93
N HIS A 304 -26.71 4.85 -36.79
CA HIS A 304 -27.00 5.67 -35.60
C HIS A 304 -27.59 7.04 -36.00
N CYS A 305 -28.49 7.08 -36.98
CA CYS A 305 -28.91 8.31 -37.64
C CYS A 305 -29.91 9.11 -36.80
N GLY A 306 -29.50 10.28 -36.32
CA GLY A 306 -30.29 11.17 -35.47
C GLY A 306 -30.32 10.76 -33.99
N ASP A 307 -30.24 9.46 -33.71
CA ASP A 307 -30.02 8.88 -32.39
C ASP A 307 -29.34 7.51 -32.49
N CYS A 308 -28.84 7.00 -31.36
CA CYS A 308 -28.11 5.74 -31.30
C CYS A 308 -28.91 4.48 -31.68
N ALA A 309 -30.24 4.50 -31.55
CA ALA A 309 -31.06 3.32 -31.84
C ALA A 309 -31.62 3.34 -33.27
N THR A 310 -31.35 4.39 -34.03
CA THR A 310 -31.94 4.62 -35.35
C THR A 310 -31.01 4.15 -36.46
N ALA A 311 -31.11 2.85 -36.75
CA ALA A 311 -30.54 2.28 -37.96
C ALA A 311 -31.50 2.51 -39.15
N CYS A 312 -31.04 3.24 -40.15
CA CYS A 312 -31.77 3.45 -41.39
C CYS A 312 -31.87 2.14 -42.19
N ALA A 313 -33.08 1.80 -42.61
CA ALA A 313 -33.35 0.64 -43.45
C ALA A 313 -34.45 0.98 -44.45
N PHE A 314 -34.25 0.59 -45.71
CA PHE A 314 -35.19 0.78 -46.79
C PHE A 314 -35.27 -0.53 -47.58
N GLU A 315 -36.48 -0.90 -48.02
CA GLU A 315 -36.66 -2.15 -48.77
C GLU A 315 -36.00 -1.99 -50.15
N HIS A 316 -35.08 -2.91 -50.47
CA HIS A 316 -34.34 -2.93 -51.74
C HIS A 316 -33.57 -1.64 -52.09
N ALA A 317 -33.10 -0.91 -51.08
CA ALA A 317 -32.29 0.28 -51.28
C ALA A 317 -31.18 0.42 -50.23
N ALA A 318 -30.08 1.06 -50.61
CA ALA A 318 -29.01 1.39 -49.67
C ALA A 318 -29.48 2.49 -48.70
N PRO A 319 -29.31 2.34 -47.39
CA PRO A 319 -29.65 3.40 -46.45
C PRO A 319 -28.60 4.52 -46.45
N THR A 320 -29.07 5.77 -46.30
CA THR A 320 -28.21 6.94 -46.09
C THR A 320 -28.70 7.75 -44.89
N CYS A 321 -27.79 8.47 -44.23
CA CYS A 321 -28.12 9.43 -43.18
C CYS A 321 -27.66 10.81 -43.62
N VAL A 322 -28.56 11.79 -43.58
CA VAL A 322 -28.28 13.17 -43.98
C VAL A 322 -28.86 14.11 -42.92
N GLU A 323 -27.98 14.88 -42.26
CA GLU A 323 -28.36 15.81 -41.18
C GLU A 323 -29.19 15.14 -40.06
N GLY A 324 -28.88 13.87 -39.76
CA GLY A 324 -29.56 13.08 -38.73
C GLY A 324 -30.95 12.56 -39.12
N ALA A 325 -31.28 12.59 -40.41
CA ALA A 325 -32.50 11.97 -40.94
C ALA A 325 -32.17 10.84 -41.92
N CYS A 326 -32.86 9.71 -41.79
CA CYS A 326 -32.77 8.62 -42.76
C CYS A 326 -33.29 9.07 -44.13
N ALA A 327 -32.48 8.84 -45.15
CA ALA A 327 -32.82 9.12 -46.54
C ALA A 327 -32.59 7.88 -47.41
N LEU A 328 -33.46 7.70 -48.40
CA LEU A 328 -33.33 6.65 -49.41
C LEU A 328 -32.06 6.90 -50.23
N GLY A 329 -31.16 5.92 -50.25
CA GLY A 329 -29.98 5.93 -51.11
C GLY A 329 -30.27 5.35 -52.48
N ALA A 330 -29.25 4.76 -53.11
CA ALA A 330 -29.42 4.10 -54.39
C ALA A 330 -30.22 2.80 -54.25
N CYS A 331 -31.17 2.57 -55.15
CA CYS A 331 -31.85 1.29 -55.27
C CYS A 331 -30.85 0.15 -55.52
N GLU A 332 -31.14 -1.01 -54.96
CA GLU A 332 -30.43 -2.25 -55.27
C GLU A 332 -30.55 -2.59 -56.75
N ALA A 333 -29.57 -3.33 -57.28
CA ALA A 333 -29.56 -3.67 -58.70
C ALA A 333 -30.81 -4.48 -59.09
N GLY A 334 -31.62 -3.90 -59.99
CA GLY A 334 -32.85 -4.51 -60.46
C GLY A 334 -34.10 -4.07 -59.70
N TRP A 335 -33.99 -3.09 -58.82
CA TRP A 335 -35.10 -2.45 -58.11
C TRP A 335 -35.16 -0.95 -58.44
N TRP A 336 -36.36 -0.40 -58.48
CA TRP A 336 -36.63 0.98 -58.86
C TRP A 336 -37.69 1.59 -57.94
N ASP A 337 -37.47 2.83 -57.55
CA ASP A 337 -38.47 3.69 -56.92
C ASP A 337 -39.22 4.41 -58.04
N VAL A 338 -40.42 3.92 -58.36
CA VAL A 338 -41.26 4.44 -59.45
C VAL A 338 -42.21 5.53 -58.95
N ASN A 339 -42.64 5.47 -57.68
CA ASN A 339 -43.61 6.39 -57.11
C ASN A 339 -42.94 7.65 -56.51
N GLY A 340 -41.62 7.63 -56.30
CA GLY A 340 -40.83 8.69 -55.68
C GLY A 340 -40.99 8.77 -54.16
N ASP A 341 -41.54 7.74 -53.52
CA ASP A 341 -41.81 7.71 -52.07
C ASP A 341 -40.71 6.92 -51.36
N ALA A 342 -39.84 7.66 -50.64
CA ALA A 342 -38.77 7.05 -49.88
C ALA A 342 -39.26 6.13 -48.74
N ALA A 343 -40.54 6.19 -48.36
CA ALA A 343 -41.06 5.45 -47.21
C ALA A 343 -41.25 3.94 -47.49
N ASP A 344 -41.52 3.54 -48.73
CA ASP A 344 -41.66 2.13 -49.12
C ASP A 344 -40.38 1.53 -49.74
N GLY A 345 -39.39 2.35 -50.10
CA GLY A 345 -38.10 1.89 -50.61
C GLY A 345 -37.98 1.96 -52.14
N CYS A 346 -37.49 0.88 -52.75
CA CYS A 346 -37.49 0.70 -54.20
C CYS A 346 -38.33 -0.53 -54.53
N GLU A 347 -39.62 -0.35 -54.74
CA GLU A 347 -40.61 -1.44 -54.71
C GLU A 347 -40.73 -2.18 -56.03
N TYR A 348 -40.17 -1.64 -57.12
CA TYR A 348 -40.40 -2.15 -58.46
C TYR A 348 -39.25 -3.04 -58.97
N PRO A 349 -39.41 -4.37 -59.01
CA PRO A 349 -38.39 -5.28 -59.52
C PRO A 349 -38.38 -5.26 -61.05
N CYS A 350 -37.38 -4.61 -61.65
CA CYS A 350 -37.23 -4.51 -63.09
C CYS A 350 -35.76 -4.53 -63.52
N ARG A 351 -35.48 -5.26 -64.61
CA ARG A 351 -34.15 -5.31 -65.22
C ARG A 351 -34.19 -4.57 -66.54
N VAL A 352 -33.44 -3.48 -66.63
CA VAL A 352 -33.26 -2.73 -67.88
C VAL A 352 -32.87 -3.69 -68.98
N SER A 353 -33.63 -3.65 -70.05
CA SER A 353 -33.44 -4.45 -71.25
C SER A 353 -33.53 -3.54 -72.47
N ASN A 354 -33.08 -4.02 -73.63
CA ASN A 354 -33.06 -3.21 -74.86
C ASN A 354 -32.44 -1.80 -74.70
N GLU A 355 -31.38 -1.68 -73.90
CA GLU A 355 -30.70 -0.39 -73.59
C GLU A 355 -31.61 0.68 -72.95
N GLY A 356 -32.72 0.29 -72.31
CA GLY A 356 -33.69 1.21 -71.72
C GLY A 356 -34.58 1.88 -72.78
N VAL A 357 -34.74 1.24 -73.93
CA VAL A 357 -35.67 1.68 -74.97
C VAL A 357 -36.84 0.72 -74.99
N GLU A 358 -38.03 1.25 -74.75
CA GLU A 358 -39.27 0.49 -74.90
C GLU A 358 -39.37 -0.08 -76.32
N ILE A 359 -39.54 -1.39 -76.39
CA ILE A 359 -40.08 -2.08 -77.55
C ILE A 359 -41.43 -2.60 -77.13
N CYS A 360 -42.37 -2.67 -78.06
CA CYS A 360 -43.59 -3.40 -77.80
C CYS A 360 -43.15 -4.85 -77.58
N ASP A 361 -42.97 -5.32 -76.35
CA ASP A 361 -42.76 -6.72 -75.94
C ASP A 361 -43.45 -7.12 -74.63
N ALA A 362 -44.29 -6.22 -74.09
CA ALA A 362 -44.96 -6.33 -72.81
C ALA A 362 -44.00 -6.44 -71.61
N THR A 363 -42.73 -6.12 -71.81
CA THR A 363 -41.73 -5.91 -70.77
C THR A 363 -41.51 -4.41 -70.65
N ASP A 364 -41.43 -3.95 -69.42
CA ASP A 364 -40.92 -2.63 -69.12
C ASP A 364 -39.39 -2.66 -69.28
N ASN A 365 -38.90 -2.13 -70.41
CA ASN A 365 -37.50 -2.19 -70.81
C ASN A 365 -36.67 -1.08 -70.15
N ASP A 366 -37.28 0.06 -69.83
CA ASP A 366 -36.67 1.23 -69.21
C ASP A 366 -36.92 1.39 -67.70
N CYS A 367 -37.80 0.53 -67.15
CA CYS A 367 -38.14 0.41 -65.75
C CYS A 367 -38.84 1.65 -65.15
N ASP A 368 -39.61 2.39 -65.95
CA ASP A 368 -40.36 3.56 -65.49
C ASP A 368 -41.74 3.23 -64.86
N GLY A 369 -42.11 1.95 -64.82
CA GLY A 369 -43.38 1.46 -64.29
C GLY A 369 -44.51 1.39 -65.31
N SER A 370 -44.25 1.75 -66.57
CA SER A 370 -45.20 1.70 -67.68
C SER A 370 -44.69 0.75 -68.76
N THR A 371 -45.42 -0.33 -69.00
CA THR A 371 -45.08 -1.27 -70.08
C THR A 371 -45.44 -0.69 -71.45
N ASP A 372 -44.51 -0.76 -72.41
CA ASP A 372 -44.72 -0.38 -73.82
C ASP A 372 -45.13 1.11 -74.04
N ASP A 373 -44.61 2.07 -73.26
CA ASP A 373 -44.80 3.53 -73.50
C ASP A 373 -43.75 4.07 -74.51
N PRO A 374 -44.02 5.06 -75.38
CA PRO A 374 -45.26 5.80 -75.63
C PRO A 374 -46.14 5.15 -76.70
N PHE A 375 -46.05 3.83 -76.91
CA PHE A 375 -46.79 3.13 -77.96
C PHE A 375 -48.28 3.16 -77.62
N ASP A 376 -48.97 4.18 -78.10
CA ASP A 376 -50.41 4.28 -77.99
C ASP A 376 -51.05 3.13 -78.78
N LEU A 377 -51.43 2.07 -78.07
CA LEU A 377 -52.11 0.90 -78.62
C LEU A 377 -53.47 1.24 -79.28
N GLN A 378 -53.95 2.47 -79.15
CA GLN A 378 -55.14 3.01 -79.83
C GLN A 378 -54.80 3.86 -81.06
N ALA A 379 -53.64 4.53 -81.10
CA ALA A 379 -53.26 5.45 -82.19
C ALA A 379 -52.09 5.00 -83.07
N ASP A 380 -51.24 4.07 -82.63
CA ASP A 380 -50.15 3.52 -83.43
C ASP A 380 -50.70 2.59 -84.53
N PRO A 381 -50.54 2.93 -85.83
CA PRO A 381 -50.98 2.11 -86.96
C PRO A 381 -50.46 0.67 -86.95
N SER A 382 -49.37 0.42 -86.22
CA SER A 382 -48.66 -0.85 -86.12
C SER A 382 -49.21 -1.76 -85.02
N HIS A 383 -49.97 -1.22 -84.05
CA HIS A 383 -50.35 -1.91 -82.80
C HIS A 383 -51.83 -1.73 -82.38
N ARG A 384 -52.73 -1.33 -83.30
CA ARG A 384 -54.15 -1.02 -82.99
C ARG A 384 -54.92 -2.18 -82.34
N GLY A 385 -55.21 -2.03 -81.05
CA GLY A 385 -56.14 -2.85 -80.26
C GLY A 385 -55.60 -4.19 -79.74
N ALA A 386 -54.38 -4.59 -80.12
CA ALA A 386 -53.60 -5.68 -79.52
C ALA A 386 -52.18 -5.73 -80.12
N TYR A 387 -51.27 -6.33 -79.36
CA TYR A 387 -49.87 -6.56 -79.71
C TYR A 387 -49.67 -7.21 -81.10
N ASN A 388 -48.77 -6.67 -81.93
CA ASN A 388 -48.43 -7.13 -83.29
C ASN A 388 -49.63 -7.31 -84.26
N ARG A 389 -50.72 -6.56 -84.07
CA ARG A 389 -51.76 -6.42 -85.09
C ARG A 389 -51.48 -5.20 -85.96
N ALA A 390 -50.54 -5.35 -86.89
CA ALA A 390 -50.47 -4.44 -88.02
C ALA A 390 -51.81 -4.49 -88.78
N CYS A 391 -52.45 -3.33 -88.97
CA CYS A 391 -53.55 -3.22 -89.91
C CYS A 391 -53.03 -3.38 -91.35
N ALA A 392 -52.83 -4.64 -91.78
CA ALA A 392 -52.47 -4.95 -93.16
C ALA A 392 -53.73 -4.93 -94.04
N PHE A 393 -54.02 -3.78 -94.65
CA PHE A 393 -54.98 -3.71 -95.75
C PHE A 393 -54.24 -3.87 -97.07
N ALA A 394 -54.55 -4.91 -97.83
CA ALA A 394 -53.86 -5.25 -99.08
C ALA A 394 -53.77 -4.11 -100.11
N HIS A 395 -54.63 -3.09 -100.01
CA HIS A 395 -54.73 -1.97 -100.96
C HIS A 395 -55.07 -0.61 -100.33
N ALA A 396 -54.80 -0.38 -99.04
CA ALA A 396 -55.05 0.93 -98.42
C ALA A 396 -53.93 1.31 -97.45
N ALA A 397 -53.59 2.61 -97.41
CA ALA A 397 -52.67 3.15 -96.40
C ALA A 397 -53.43 3.34 -95.08
N PRO A 398 -52.86 2.94 -93.93
CA PRO A 398 -53.47 3.21 -92.64
C PRO A 398 -53.48 4.73 -92.37
N GLY A 399 -54.63 5.26 -92.01
CA GLY A 399 -54.81 6.59 -91.42
C GLY A 399 -55.56 6.47 -90.10
N CYS A 400 -55.42 7.47 -89.22
CA CYS A 400 -56.28 7.62 -88.05
C CYS A 400 -57.64 8.19 -88.44
#